data_AF-A0A5K1DUI2-F1
#
_entry.id   AF-A0A5K1DUI2-F1
#
_cell.length_a   1.000
_cell.length_b   1.000
_cell.length_c   1.000
_cell.angle_alpha   90.00
_cell.angle_beta   90.00
_cell.angle_gamma   90.00
#
_symmetry.space_group_name_H-M   'P 1'
#
loop_
_entity.id
_entity.type
_entity.pdbx_description
1 polymer ?
#
loop_
_entity_poly.entity_id
_entity_poly.type
_entity_poly.pdbx_seq_one_letter_code
_entity_poly.pdbx_strand_id
1 'polypeptide(L)' 'GFKSLFRNRTDIGIKLMGELDKQPFKEACIKVFSSQKISVEDCEMKASELASLWEEHMRDPMWHPFKVIQDGPNEK' A
#
# COMPACT_ATOMS: atom_id res chain seq x y z
N GLY A 1 -16.82 15.95 -15.49
CA GLY A 1 -15.97 15.28 -14.47
C GLY A 1 -14.78 14.65 -15.16
N PHE A 2 -13.63 14.62 -14.49
CA PHE A 2 -12.30 14.29 -15.03
C PHE A 2 -12.20 12.94 -15.80
N LYS A 3 -13.15 12.01 -15.57
CA LYS A 3 -13.25 10.73 -16.27
C LYS A 3 -13.56 10.84 -17.78
N SER A 4 -14.12 11.94 -18.27
CA SER A 4 -14.48 12.08 -19.69
C SER A 4 -13.31 12.44 -20.62
N LEU A 5 -12.16 12.83 -20.07
CA LEU A 5 -10.99 13.30 -20.85
C LEU A 5 -10.15 12.15 -21.42
N PHE A 6 -10.15 10.97 -20.79
CA PHE A 6 -9.30 9.83 -21.20
C PHE A 6 -9.99 8.88 -22.18
N ARG A 7 -11.16 9.24 -22.72
CA ARG A 7 -11.95 8.29 -23.52
C ARG A 7 -11.32 7.94 -24.86
N ASN A 8 -10.34 8.71 -25.38
CA ASN A 8 -9.88 8.59 -26.77
C ASN A 8 -8.37 8.80 -27.03
N ARG A 9 -7.48 8.90 -26.04
CA ARG A 9 -6.02 9.05 -26.30
C ARG A 9 -5.20 8.45 -25.15
N THR A 10 -4.68 7.23 -25.37
CA THR A 10 -3.59 6.60 -24.61
C THR A 10 -3.92 6.27 -23.14
N ASP A 11 -3.45 5.11 -22.63
CA ASP A 11 -3.60 4.68 -21.22
C ASP A 11 -2.81 5.60 -20.26
N ILE A 12 -3.26 6.83 -20.09
CA ILE A 12 -2.71 7.78 -19.13
C ILE A 12 -3.55 7.65 -17.85
N GLY A 13 -3.00 6.93 -16.88
CA GLY A 13 -3.53 6.87 -15.52
C GLY A 13 -3.04 8.05 -14.69
N ILE A 14 -3.91 8.60 -13.84
CA ILE A 14 -3.51 9.55 -12.80
C ILE A 14 -3.29 8.80 -11.50
N LYS A 15 -2.10 8.95 -10.91
CA LYS A 15 -1.78 8.45 -9.57
C LYS A 15 -1.63 9.64 -8.63
N LEU A 16 -2.45 9.69 -7.59
CA LEU A 16 -2.29 10.65 -6.51
C LEU A 16 -1.11 10.18 -5.65
N MET A 17 -0.01 10.94 -5.67
CA MET A 17 1.16 10.62 -4.86
C MET A 17 0.91 11.05 -3.42
N GLY A 18 1.07 10.12 -2.47
CA GLY A 18 0.87 10.35 -1.04
C GLY A 18 -0.49 9.92 -0.50
N GLU A 19 -1.45 9.56 -1.35
CA GLU A 19 -2.69 8.92 -0.91
C GLU A 19 -2.50 7.41 -0.85
N LEU A 20 -2.70 6.84 0.33
CA LEU A 20 -2.57 5.40 0.58
C LEU A 20 -3.93 4.72 0.34
N ASP A 21 -3.96 3.79 -0.62
CA ASP A 21 -5.14 2.95 -0.81
C ASP A 21 -5.27 1.96 0.35
N LYS A 22 -6.42 2.02 1.05
CA LYS A 22 -6.72 1.19 2.23
C LYS A 22 -7.21 -0.21 1.84
N GLN A 23 -7.68 -0.40 0.60
CA GLN A 23 -8.19 -1.68 0.12
C GLN A 23 -7.18 -2.83 0.24
N PRO A 24 -5.90 -2.70 -0.18
CA PRO A 24 -4.93 -3.79 -0.03
C PRO A 24 -4.66 -4.17 1.44
N PHE A 25 -4.72 -3.20 2.36
CA PHE A 25 -4.58 -3.47 3.80
C PHE A 25 -5.77 -4.28 4.34
N LYS A 26 -6.99 -3.96 3.91
CA LYS A 26 -8.20 -4.71 4.25
C LYS A 26 -8.12 -6.15 3.73
N GLU A 27 -7.72 -6.34 2.48
CA GLU A 27 -7.56 -7.67 1.87
C GLU A 27 -6.47 -8.49 2.57
N ALA A 28 -5.33 -7.87 2.89
CA ALA A 28 -4.25 -8.51 3.63
C ALA A 28 -4.69 -8.91 5.05
N CYS A 29 -5.40 -8.03 5.77
CA CYS A 29 -5.97 -8.34 7.08
C CYS A 29 -6.96 -9.49 7.00
N ILE A 30 -7.91 -9.48 6.06
CA ILE A 30 -8.85 -10.60 5.87
C ILE A 30 -8.08 -11.90 5.61
N LYS A 31 -7.04 -11.88 4.76
CA LYS A 31 -6.27 -13.09 4.46
C LYS A 31 -5.50 -13.63 5.68
N VAL A 32 -4.81 -12.76 6.41
CA VAL A 32 -4.02 -13.15 7.60
C VAL A 32 -4.92 -13.59 8.75
N PHE A 33 -6.01 -12.86 8.98
CA PHE A 33 -6.89 -13.06 10.11
C PHE A 33 -8.03 -14.02 9.83
N SER A 34 -8.36 -14.37 8.59
CA SER A 34 -9.32 -15.46 8.31
C SER A 34 -8.88 -16.82 8.87
N SER A 35 -7.58 -17.00 9.09
CA SER A 35 -7.01 -18.19 9.75
C SER A 35 -7.08 -18.12 11.28
N GLN A 36 -7.30 -16.94 11.84
CA GLN A 36 -7.51 -16.72 13.27
C GLN A 36 -9.01 -16.50 13.49
N LYS A 37 -9.59 -16.88 14.63
CA LYS A 37 -11.03 -16.61 14.88
C LYS A 37 -11.25 -15.14 15.25
N ILE A 38 -10.86 -14.22 14.37
CA ILE A 38 -10.99 -12.78 14.57
C ILE A 38 -12.20 -12.29 13.78
N SER A 39 -12.98 -11.38 14.38
CA SER A 39 -14.17 -10.85 13.74
C SER A 39 -13.82 -9.98 12.53
N VAL A 40 -14.77 -9.80 11.62
CA VAL A 40 -14.58 -8.90 10.46
C VAL A 40 -14.35 -7.46 10.91
N GLU A 41 -15.03 -7.03 11.97
CA GLU A 41 -14.91 -5.69 12.55
C GLU A 41 -13.51 -5.45 13.14
N ASP A 42 -12.96 -6.43 13.85
CA ASP A 42 -11.58 -6.36 14.36
C ASP A 42 -10.56 -6.34 13.21
N CYS A 43 -10.81 -7.08 12.12
CA CYS A 43 -9.97 -7.04 10.93
C CYS A 43 -9.98 -5.66 10.26
N GLU A 44 -11.14 -5.02 10.15
CA GLU A 44 -11.27 -3.67 9.60
C GLU A 44 -10.57 -2.63 10.46
N MET A 45 -10.71 -2.73 11.78
CA MET A 45 -9.98 -1.87 12.72
C MET A 45 -8.47 -2.03 12.56
N LYS A 46 -7.97 -3.27 12.52
CA LYS A 46 -6.54 -3.56 12.32
C LYS A 46 -6.02 -3.07 10.97
N ALA A 47 -6.81 -3.21 9.91
CA ALA A 47 -6.46 -2.69 8.59
C ALA A 47 -6.34 -1.15 8.61
N SER A 48 -7.25 -0.46 9.31
CA SER A 48 -7.22 1.00 9.46
C SER A 48 -6.01 1.47 10.28
N GLU A 49 -5.68 0.78 11.37
CA GLU A 49 -4.48 1.05 12.17
C GLU A 49 -3.21 0.90 11.32
N LEU A 50 -3.08 -0.19 10.57
CA LEU A 50 -1.94 -0.45 9.69
C LEU A 50 -1.83 0.58 8.56
N ALA A 51 -2.95 0.94 7.93
CA ALA A 51 -2.97 1.97 6.91
C ALA A 51 -2.47 3.31 7.46
N SER A 52 -2.95 3.72 8.64
CA SER A 52 -2.53 4.98 9.27
C SER A 52 -1.04 4.99 9.62
N LEU A 53 -0.51 3.87 10.12
CA LEU A 53 0.92 3.70 10.39
C LEU A 53 1.76 3.85 9.10
N TRP A 54 1.32 3.22 8.01
CA TRP A 54 1.99 3.34 6.72
C TRP A 54 1.91 4.75 6.14
N GLU A 55 0.77 5.46 6.31
CA GLU A 55 0.64 6.86 5.93
C GLU A 55 1.61 7.76 6.69
N GLU A 56 1.83 7.53 7.99
CA GLU A 56 2.82 8.26 8.78
C GLU A 56 4.24 7.99 8.27
N HIS A 57 4.59 6.73 8.08
CA HIS A 57 5.91 6.36 7.57
C HIS A 57 6.18 6.88 6.16
N MET A 58 5.18 6.93 5.28
CA MET A 58 5.33 7.52 3.93
C MET A 58 5.59 9.03 3.95
N ARG A 59 5.27 9.73 5.05
CA ARG A 59 5.63 11.14 5.21
C ARG A 59 7.09 11.34 5.57
N ASP A 60 7.74 10.32 6.14
CA ASP A 60 9.16 10.38 6.48
C ASP A 60 10.02 10.09 5.24
N PRO A 61 10.78 11.07 4.71
CA PRO A 61 11.65 10.85 3.55
C PRO A 61 12.78 9.85 3.80
N MET A 62 13.12 9.60 5.08
CA MET A 62 14.16 8.63 5.49
C MET A 62 13.61 7.20 5.62
N TRP A 63 12.31 7.01 5.42
CA TRP A 63 11.72 5.69 5.47
C TRP A 63 11.94 4.93 4.16
N HIS A 64 12.73 3.86 4.25
CA HIS A 64 13.10 3.00 3.12
C HIS A 64 12.60 1.57 3.37
N PRO A 65 11.32 1.26 3.11
CA PRO A 65 10.71 -0.06 3.36
C PRO A 65 11.11 -1.11 2.32
N PHE A 66 12.31 -1.01 1.76
CA PHE A 66 12.85 -1.95 0.81
C PHE A 66 14.33 -2.17 1.09
N LYS A 67 14.77 -3.42 0.98
CA LYS A 67 16.18 -3.76 1.10
C LYS A 67 16.81 -3.67 -0.29
N VAL A 68 17.82 -2.82 -0.45
CA VAL A 68 18.65 -2.81 -1.65
C VAL A 68 19.60 -4.00 -1.56
N ILE A 69 19.46 -4.97 -2.46
CA ILE A 69 20.42 -6.06 -2.63
C ILE A 69 21.28 -5.69 -3.83
N GLN A 70 22.58 -5.52 -3.62
CA GLN A 70 23.52 -5.23 -4.68
C GLN A 70 24.04 -6.56 -5.22
N ASP A 71 23.56 -6.98 -6.38
CA ASP A 71 24.07 -8.16 -7.10
C ASP A 71 25.32 -7.72 -7.89
N GLY A 72 26.46 -7.68 -7.19
CA GLY A 72 27.76 -7.37 -7.76
C GLY A 72 28.82 -8.29 -7.15
N PRO A 73 29.87 -8.67 -7.91
CA PRO A 73 30.90 -9.54 -7.37
C PRO A 73 31.57 -8.85 -6.19
N ASN A 74 31.56 -9.52 -5.04
CA ASN A 74 32.38 -9.16 -3.89
C ASN A 74 33.86 -9.20 -4.33
N GLU A 75 34.42 -8.07 -4.73
CA GLU A 75 35.86 -7.94 -4.85
C GLU A 75 36.45 -8.00 -3.43
N LYS A 76 37.33 -8.99 -3.24
CA LYS A 76 38.10 -9.21 -2.02
C LYS A 76 39.22 -8.19 -1.89
#